data_AF-A0A359GSG7-F1
#
_entry.id   AF-A0A359GSG7-F1
#
_cell.length_a   1.000
_cell.length_b   1.000
_cell.length_c   1.000
_cell.angle_alpha   90.00
_cell.angle_beta   90.00
_cell.angle_gamma   90.00
#
_symmetry.space_group_name_H-M   'P 1'
#
loop_
_entity.id
_entity.type
_entity.pdbx_description
1 polymer ?
#
loop_
_entity_poly.entity_id
_entity_poly.type
_entity_poly.pdbx_seq_one_letter_code
_entity_poly.pdbx_strand_id
1 'polypeptide(L)' 'PVGDVGLMEAHKLLLEVETRMEIKEFTAHAECWRPYRGVAAHLLWGWINDRRAKAAQPSPQA' A
#
# COMPACT_ATOMS: atom_id res chain seq x y z
N PRO A 1 11.83 -2.65 -0.50
CA PRO A 1 11.40 -2.31 -1.87
C PRO A 1 11.41 -0.79 -2.04
N VAL A 2 12.45 -0.27 -2.70
CA VAL A 2 12.58 1.17 -3.01
C VAL A 2 11.85 1.43 -4.31
N GLY A 3 10.99 2.46 -4.36
CA GLY A 3 10.28 2.85 -5.58
C GLY A 3 9.19 1.90 -6.07
N ASP A 4 8.66 1.05 -5.19
CA ASP A 4 7.53 0.17 -5.52
C ASP A 4 6.24 0.99 -5.57
N VAL A 5 5.78 1.27 -6.79
CA VAL A 5 4.57 2.05 -7.06
C VAL A 5 3.32 1.43 -6.43
N GLY A 6 3.25 0.10 -6.36
CA GLY A 6 2.12 -0.61 -5.75
C GLY A 6 2.05 -0.40 -4.24
N LEU A 7 3.19 -0.44 -3.56
CA LEU A 7 3.28 -0.15 -2.12
C LEU A 7 3.02 1.32 -1.80
N MET A 8 3.51 2.23 -2.63
CA MET A 8 3.25 3.66 -2.49
C MET A 8 1.75 3.96 -2.65
N GLU A 9 1.08 3.31 -3.60
CA GLU A 9 -0.37 3.41 -3.79
C GLU A 9 -1.15 2.77 -2.63
N ALA A 10 -0.71 1.58 -2.17
CA ALA A 10 -1.31 0.94 -0.99
C ALA A 10 -1.25 1.85 0.24
N HIS A 11 -0.11 2.51 0.45
CA HIS A 11 0.09 3.44 1.55
C HIS A 11 -0.80 4.68 1.43
N LYS A 12 -0.88 5.29 0.23
CA LYS A 12 -1.81 6.40 -0.06
C LYS A 12 -3.26 6.02 0.31
N LEU A 13 -3.73 4.90 -0.23
CA LEU A 13 -5.11 4.44 -0.05
C LEU A 13 -5.41 4.03 1.40
N LEU A 14 -4.43 3.46 2.10
CA LEU A 14 -4.58 3.03 3.50
C LEU A 14 -4.66 4.22 4.45
N LEU A 15 -3.89 5.29 4.19
CA LEU A 15 -3.92 6.52 4.98
C LEU A 15 -4.98 7.52 4.52
N GLU A 16 -5.75 7.20 3.48
CA GLU A 16 -6.79 8.07 2.90
C GLU A 16 -6.25 9.46 2.52
N VAL A 17 -5.00 9.53 2.07
CA VAL A 17 -4.38 10.77 1.62
C VAL A 17 -4.56 10.94 0.11
N GLU A 18 -4.75 12.18 -0.36
CA GLU A 18 -5.00 12.43 -1.79
C GLU A 18 -3.72 12.30 -2.63
N THR A 19 -2.59 12.70 -2.08
CA THR A 19 -1.31 12.71 -2.81
C THR A 19 -0.44 11.55 -2.37
N ARG A 20 0.01 10.76 -3.36
CA ARG A 20 1.00 9.71 -3.14
C ARG A 20 2.36 10.38 -2.88
N MET A 21 3.08 9.91 -1.87
CA MET A 21 4.47 10.33 -1.65
C MET A 21 5.33 10.07 -2.89
N GLU A 22 6.34 10.92 -3.09
CA GLU A 22 7.40 10.65 -4.06
C GLU A 22 8.31 9.51 -3.58
N ILE A 23 9.06 8.89 -4.50
CA ILE A 23 9.92 7.72 -4.20
C ILE A 23 10.89 8.03 -3.04
N LYS A 24 11.49 9.22 -3.03
CA LYS A 24 12.46 9.64 -2.01
C LYS A 24 11.80 9.78 -0.63
N GLU A 25 10.61 10.37 -0.59
CA GLU A 25 9.84 10.60 0.63
C GLU A 25 9.35 9.27 1.21
N PHE A 26 8.79 8.41 0.36
CA PHE A 26 8.34 7.08 0.76
C PHE A 26 9.50 6.23 1.29
N THR A 27 10.67 6.31 0.65
CA THR A 27 11.86 5.58 1.10
C THR A 27 12.33 6.07 2.47
N ALA A 28 12.33 7.39 2.70
CA ALA A 28 12.66 7.97 4.00
C ALA A 28 11.63 7.60 5.08
N HIS A 29 10.34 7.64 4.76
CA HIS A 29 9.26 7.20 5.65
C HIS A 29 9.43 5.73 6.04
N ALA A 30 9.74 4.85 5.08
CA ALA A 30 9.95 3.43 5.32
C ALA A 30 11.17 3.10 6.22
N GLU A 31 12.06 4.07 6.49
CA GLU A 31 13.13 3.90 7.47
C GLU A 31 12.59 3.60 8.87
N CYS A 32 11.42 4.14 9.25
CA CYS A 32 10.81 3.85 10.56
C CYS A 32 10.31 2.40 10.70
N TRP A 33 10.18 1.65 9.60
CA TRP A 33 9.75 0.25 9.62
C TRP A 33 10.90 -0.71 9.96
N ARG A 34 12.13 -0.22 10.14
CA ARG A 34 13.27 -1.06 10.51
C ARG A 34 13.10 -1.61 11.95
N PRO A 35 13.57 -2.85 12.21
CA PRO A 35 14.25 -3.76 11.27
C PRO A 35 13.30 -4.54 10.34
N TYR A 36 11.99 -4.46 10.56
CA TYR A 36 10.97 -5.29 9.90
C TYR A 36 10.39 -4.69 8.60
N ARG A 37 11.18 -3.93 7.84
CA ARG A 37 10.69 -3.26 6.61
C ARG A 37 10.06 -4.25 5.62
N GLY A 38 10.63 -5.45 5.52
CA GLY A 38 10.08 -6.52 4.68
C GLY A 38 8.66 -6.91 5.10
N VAL A 39 8.40 -7.04 6.41
CA VAL A 39 7.08 -7.40 6.94
C VAL A 39 6.06 -6.31 6.63
N ALA A 40 6.41 -5.03 6.85
CA ALA A 40 5.54 -3.90 6.50
C ALA A 40 5.12 -3.91 5.02
N ALA A 41 6.07 -4.20 4.12
CA ALA A 41 5.78 -4.33 2.69
C ALA A 41 4.82 -5.51 2.40
N HIS A 42 4.98 -6.65 3.05
CA HIS A 42 4.07 -7.79 2.88
C HIS A 42 2.65 -7.47 3.36
N LEU A 43 2.52 -6.74 4.48
CA LEU A 43 1.21 -6.33 5.00
C LEU A 43 0.50 -5.36 4.05
N LEU A 44 1.22 -4.38 3.49
CA LEU A 44 0.67 -3.45 2.50
C LEU A 44 0.21 -4.19 1.23
N TRP A 45 1.00 -5.15 0.75
CA TRP A 45 0.62 -6.00 -0.40
C TRP A 45 -0.60 -6.86 -0.10
N GLY A 46 -0.66 -7.49 1.08
CA GLY A 46 -1.82 -8.27 1.52
C GLY A 46 -3.08 -7.41 1.56
N TRP A 47 -2.97 -6.21 2.13
CA TRP A 47 -4.07 -5.27 2.25
C TRP A 47 -4.59 -4.80 0.88
N ILE A 48 -3.72 -4.35 -0.04
CA ILE A 48 -4.18 -3.84 -1.35
C ILE A 48 -4.75 -4.97 -2.21
N ASN A 49 -4.23 -6.19 -2.09
CA ASN A 49 -4.76 -7.35 -2.81
C ASN A 49 -6.14 -7.75 -2.29
N ASP A 50 -6.36 -7.77 -0.97
CA ASP A 50 -7.69 -8.01 -0.40
C ASP A 50 -8.68 -6.92 -0.85
N ARG A 51 -8.29 -5.64 -0.79
CA ARG A 51 -9.11 -4.53 -1.27
C ARG A 51 -9.51 -4.69 -2.74
N ARG A 52 -8.56 -5.04 -3.61
CA ARG A 52 -8.81 -5.31 -5.04
C ARG A 52 -9.75 -6.50 -5.24
N ALA A 53 -9.56 -7.57 -4.46
CA ALA A 53 -10.43 -8.75 -4.51
C ALA A 53 -11.88 -8.39 -4.11
N LYS A 54 -12.07 -7.53 -3.10
CA LYS A 54 -13.41 -7.04 -2.74
C LYS A 54 -14.03 -6.17 -3.82
N ALA A 55 -13.26 -5.29 -4.46
CA ALA A 55 -13.74 -4.44 -5.56
C ALA A 55 -14.11 -5.23 -6.83
N ALA A 56 -13.47 -6.38 -7.05
CA ALA A 56 -13.75 -7.26 -8.19
C ALA A 56 -14.98 -8.16 -7.98
N GLN A 57 -15.54 -8.23 -6.77
CA GLN A 57 -16.74 -9.02 -6.52
C GLN A 57 -17.93 -8.33 -7.19
N PRO A 58 -18.72 -9.05 -8.01
CA PRO A 58 -19.91 -8.48 -8.61
C PRO A 58 -20.92 -8.12 -7.52
N SER A 59 -21.48 -6.91 -7.59
CA SER A 59 -22.57 -6.50 -6.71
C SER A 59 -23.70 -7.54 -6.79
N PRO A 60 -24.29 -7.97 -5.66
CA PRO A 60 -25.47 -8.83 -5.70
C PRO A 60 -26.55 -8.09 -6.50
N GLN A 61 -26.95 -8.68 -7.62
CA GLN A 61 -28.00 -8.14 -8.48
C GLN A 61 -29.30 -8.18 -7.67
N ALA A 62 -29.88 -6.99 -7.40
CA ALA A 62 -31.15 -6.81 -6.71
C ALA A 62 -32.34 -7.03 -7.66
#